data_AF-A0A1W1BK18-F1
#
_entry.id   AF-A0A1W1BK18-F1
#
_cell.length_a   1.000
_cell.length_b   1.000
_cell.length_c   1.000
_cell.angle_alpha   90.00
_cell.angle_beta   90.00
_cell.angle_gamma   90.00
#
_symmetry.space_group_name_H-M   'P 1'
#
loop_
_entity.id
_entity.type
_entity.pdbx_description
1 polymer ?
#
loop_
_entity_poly.entity_id
_entity_poly.type
_entity_poly.pdbx_seq_one_letter_code
_entity_poly.pdbx_strand_id
1 'polypeptide(L)'
;MNKIFSLYQTLFKNEKLNIPALFFMGLGLFGIITLISSFITDFLLFPFVLVASIASFFAMWYLNILGSLTEQVDKLEATVEDLKGSNDKLHNELLALESLRENLKIYAKENKEDFSKVLKDINDSFTRLENISKENEKVLIARVAQDLEFLDAKAGMKREEYERFVNRIPNNLKQRFEELGYDSFDKVAGENNMVDYKEIKSIVQSLVA
;
A
#
# COMPACT_ATOMS: atom_id res chain seq x y z
N MET A 1 8.93 -25.71 16.54
CA MET A 1 10.15 -24.90 16.80
C MET A 1 10.37 -23.80 15.76
N ASN A 2 10.29 -24.05 14.45
CA ASN A 2 10.54 -23.01 13.43
C ASN A 2 9.64 -21.76 13.50
N LYS A 3 8.36 -21.89 13.89
CA LYS A 3 7.47 -20.72 14.04
C LYS A 3 7.87 -19.77 15.17
N ILE A 4 8.40 -20.31 16.27
CA ILE A 4 8.86 -19.50 17.41
C ILE A 4 10.12 -18.72 17.02
N PHE A 5 11.01 -19.34 16.25
CA PHE A 5 12.23 -18.67 15.76
C PHE A 5 11.92 -17.57 14.73
N SER A 6 10.95 -17.79 13.83
CA SER A 6 10.49 -16.73 12.91
C SER A 6 9.75 -15.59 13.65
N LEU A 7 9.04 -15.90 14.74
CA LEU A 7 8.41 -14.93 15.66
C LEU A 7 9.46 -14.01 16.32
N TYR A 8 10.60 -14.55 16.73
CA TYR A 8 11.71 -13.75 17.26
C TYR A 8 12.31 -12.82 16.21
N GLN A 9 12.52 -13.31 14.99
CA GLN A 9 13.19 -12.54 13.94
C GLN A 9 12.36 -11.33 13.46
N THR A 10 11.02 -11.43 13.48
CA THR A 10 10.12 -10.31 13.15
C THR A 10 10.05 -9.28 14.28
N LEU A 11 9.97 -9.73 15.54
CA LEU A 11 9.94 -8.84 16.71
C LEU A 11 11.24 -8.01 16.83
N PHE A 12 12.39 -8.61 16.56
CA PHE A 12 13.69 -7.93 16.68
C PHE A 12 14.03 -6.95 15.55
N LYS A 13 13.27 -6.95 14.45
CA LYS A 13 13.46 -6.01 13.33
C LYS A 13 12.76 -4.67 13.54
N ASN A 14 11.74 -4.60 14.38
CA ASN A 14 10.95 -3.39 14.59
C ASN A 14 11.38 -2.70 15.90
N GLU A 15 12.19 -1.65 15.80
CA GLU A 15 12.85 -0.97 16.91
C GLU A 15 11.87 -0.47 17.99
N LYS A 16 10.65 -0.10 17.59
CA LYS A 16 9.58 0.38 18.49
C LYS A 16 8.88 -0.74 19.28
N LEU A 17 8.88 -1.97 18.76
CA LEU A 17 8.23 -3.13 19.39
C LEU A 17 9.19 -4.03 20.17
N ASN A 18 10.50 -3.79 20.06
CA ASN A 18 11.53 -4.55 20.75
C ASN A 18 11.43 -4.48 22.28
N ILE A 19 11.19 -3.29 22.82
CA ILE A 19 11.18 -3.06 24.29
C ILE A 19 9.97 -3.74 24.95
N PRO A 20 8.72 -3.57 24.47
CA PRO A 20 7.58 -4.29 25.02
C PRO A 20 7.71 -5.81 24.87
N ALA A 21 8.21 -6.30 23.73
CA ALA A 21 8.35 -7.73 23.50
C ALA A 21 9.37 -8.41 24.43
N LEU A 22 10.51 -7.76 24.67
CA LEU A 22 11.50 -8.21 25.66
C LEU A 22 10.91 -8.23 27.08
N PHE A 23 10.12 -7.23 27.43
CA PHE A 23 9.46 -7.16 28.73
C PHE A 23 8.46 -8.30 28.94
N PHE A 24 7.59 -8.58 27.97
CA PHE A 24 6.62 -9.69 28.05
C PHE A 24 7.29 -11.07 27.99
N MET A 25 8.40 -11.22 27.25
CA MET A 25 9.19 -12.45 27.25
C MET A 25 9.84 -12.70 28.61
N GLY A 26 10.38 -11.65 29.25
CA GLY A 26 10.91 -11.70 30.62
C GLY A 26 9.84 -12.09 31.63
N LEU A 27 8.65 -11.51 31.53
CA LEU A 27 7.49 -11.88 32.36
C LEU A 27 7.02 -13.32 32.11
N GLY A 28 7.04 -13.80 30.87
CA GLY A 28 6.72 -15.19 30.53
C GLY A 28 7.68 -16.18 31.18
N LEU A 29 8.99 -15.94 31.08
CA LEU A 29 10.02 -16.77 31.73
C LEU A 29 9.90 -16.72 33.26
N PHE A 30 9.69 -15.53 33.83
CA PHE A 30 9.46 -15.36 35.26
C PHE A 30 8.19 -16.10 35.72
N GLY A 31 7.13 -16.06 34.91
CA GLY A 31 5.89 -16.81 35.13
C GLY A 31 6.12 -18.32 35.15
N ILE A 32 6.94 -18.85 34.24
CA ILE A 32 7.27 -20.30 34.21
C ILE A 32 8.07 -20.70 35.46
N ILE A 33 9.06 -19.89 35.87
CA ILE A 33 9.87 -20.15 37.06
C ILE A 33 9.00 -20.12 38.33
N THR A 34 8.11 -19.14 38.45
CA THR A 34 7.17 -19.03 39.57
C THR A 34 6.09 -20.11 39.56
N LEU A 35 5.71 -20.63 38.38
CA LEU A 35 4.78 -21.75 38.24
C LEU A 35 5.41 -23.06 38.76
N ILE A 36 6.70 -23.29 38.46
CA ILE A 36 7.45 -24.42 39.00
C ILE A 36 7.63 -24.30 40.51
N SER A 37 7.93 -23.11 41.04
CA SER A 37 8.10 -22.91 42.48
C SER A 37 6.79 -23.04 43.26
N SER A 38 5.70 -22.45 42.74
CA SER A 38 4.37 -22.50 43.38
C SER A 38 3.78 -23.91 43.43
N PHE A 39 4.10 -24.77 42.47
CA PHE A 39 3.73 -26.19 42.52
C PHE A 39 4.33 -26.92 43.73
N ILE A 40 5.49 -26.48 44.22
CA ILE A 40 6.21 -27.08 45.34
C ILE A 40 5.79 -26.44 46.68
N THR A 41 5.57 -25.12 46.71
CA THR A 41 5.38 -24.37 47.95
C THR A 41 3.93 -24.03 48.29
N ASP A 42 3.09 -23.67 47.31
CA ASP A 42 1.73 -23.16 47.55
C ASP A 42 0.81 -23.42 46.34
N PHE A 43 0.08 -24.54 46.41
CA PHE A 43 -0.84 -24.98 45.34
C PHE A 43 -1.98 -23.98 45.04
N LEU A 44 -2.35 -23.13 46.01
CA LEU A 44 -3.40 -22.11 45.83
C LEU A 44 -3.03 -21.00 44.83
N LEU A 45 -1.74 -20.71 44.65
CA LEU A 45 -1.27 -19.65 43.73
C LEU A 45 -1.12 -20.14 42.28
N PHE A 46 -1.08 -21.46 42.09
CA PHE A 46 -0.92 -22.10 40.78
C PHE A 46 -1.90 -21.59 39.69
N PRO A 47 -3.23 -21.50 39.90
CA PRO A 47 -4.15 -21.04 38.86
C PRO A 47 -3.92 -19.58 38.46
N PHE A 48 -3.52 -18.71 39.39
CA PHE A 48 -3.25 -17.30 39.10
C PHE A 48 -2.00 -17.13 38.24
N VAL A 49 -0.93 -17.88 38.56
CA VAL A 49 0.31 -17.86 37.79
C VAL A 49 0.08 -18.41 36.38
N LEU A 50 -0.72 -19.48 36.25
CA LEU A 50 -1.07 -20.07 34.95
C LEU A 50 -1.81 -19.06 34.06
N VAL A 51 -2.81 -18.35 34.59
CA VAL A 51 -3.53 -17.30 33.84
C VAL A 51 -2.59 -16.16 33.42
N ALA A 52 -1.69 -15.73 34.30
CA ALA A 52 -0.73 -14.68 34.00
C ALA A 52 0.27 -15.10 32.89
N SER A 53 0.73 -16.35 32.90
CA SER A 53 1.59 -16.91 31.85
C SER A 53 0.87 -16.99 30.51
N ILE A 54 -0.39 -17.43 30.48
CA ILE A 54 -1.20 -17.45 29.25
C ILE A 54 -1.40 -16.03 28.71
N ALA A 55 -1.77 -15.07 29.57
CA ALA A 55 -1.94 -13.67 29.17
C ALA A 55 -0.66 -13.07 28.57
N SER A 56 0.51 -13.40 29.13
CA SER A 56 1.80 -12.94 28.64
C SER A 56 2.12 -13.50 27.25
N PHE A 57 1.76 -14.77 27.01
CA PHE A 57 1.94 -15.41 25.70
C PHE A 57 1.00 -14.81 24.64
N PHE A 58 -0.26 -14.52 25.00
CA PHE A 58 -1.21 -13.84 24.13
C PHE A 58 -0.77 -12.40 23.81
N ALA A 59 -0.25 -11.66 24.79
CA ALA A 59 0.29 -10.32 24.57
C ALA A 59 1.47 -10.34 23.60
N MET A 60 2.41 -11.29 23.76
CA MET A 60 3.53 -11.47 22.84
C MET A 60 3.07 -11.80 21.41
N TRP A 61 2.08 -12.69 21.27
CA TRP A 61 1.51 -13.03 19.97
C TRP A 61 0.82 -11.83 19.30
N TYR A 62 0.03 -11.07 20.05
CA TYR A 62 -0.66 -9.88 19.58
C TYR A 62 0.31 -8.78 19.10
N LEU A 63 1.39 -8.54 19.85
CA LEU A 63 2.44 -7.58 19.45
C LEU A 63 3.14 -7.98 18.15
N ASN A 64 3.38 -9.28 17.92
CA ASN A 64 3.99 -9.72 16.66
C ASN A 64 3.06 -9.46 15.46
N ILE A 65 1.77 -9.76 15.59
CA ILE A 65 0.78 -9.49 14.54
C ILE A 65 0.77 -8.00 14.20
N LEU A 66 0.67 -7.14 15.22
CA LEU A 66 0.73 -5.69 15.06
C LEU A 66 2.00 -5.25 14.31
N GLY A 67 3.17 -5.71 14.74
CA GLY A 67 4.44 -5.36 14.10
C GLY A 67 4.53 -5.83 12.64
N SER A 68 4.03 -7.03 12.35
CA SER A 68 4.01 -7.59 11.00
C SER A 68 3.04 -6.85 10.07
N LEU A 69 1.93 -6.33 10.60
CA LEU A 69 0.98 -5.52 9.85
C LEU A 69 1.57 -4.14 9.55
N THR A 70 2.18 -3.49 10.54
CA THR A 70 2.85 -2.20 10.34
C THR A 70 3.98 -2.30 9.31
N GLU A 71 4.81 -3.34 9.38
CA GLU A 71 5.89 -3.53 8.39
C GLU A 71 5.34 -3.77 6.97
N GLN A 72 4.19 -4.44 6.84
CA GLN A 72 3.52 -4.63 5.55
C GLN A 72 2.97 -3.31 5.02
N VAL A 73 2.32 -2.50 5.86
CA VAL A 73 1.81 -1.17 5.49
C VAL A 73 2.95 -0.25 5.07
N ASP A 74 4.04 -0.19 5.85
CA ASP A 74 5.19 0.67 5.56
C ASP A 74 5.86 0.29 4.22
N LYS A 75 6.07 -1.01 3.96
CA LYS A 75 6.60 -1.48 2.68
C LYS A 75 5.67 -1.16 1.52
N LEU A 76 4.38 -1.24 1.76
CA LEU A 76 3.37 -1.04 0.75
C LEU A 76 3.27 0.45 0.37
N GLU A 77 3.28 1.34 1.37
CA GLU A 77 3.35 2.79 1.22
C GLU A 77 4.63 3.23 0.52
N ALA A 78 5.79 2.69 0.90
CA ALA A 78 7.05 2.94 0.19
C ALA A 78 6.98 2.50 -1.28
N THR A 79 6.35 1.35 -1.56
CA THR A 79 6.18 0.90 -2.94
C THR A 79 5.25 1.82 -3.74
N VAL A 80 4.19 2.34 -3.11
CA VAL A 80 3.29 3.33 -3.73
C VAL A 80 4.04 4.63 -4.02
N GLU A 81 4.88 5.10 -3.11
CA GLU A 81 5.70 6.30 -3.31
C GLU A 81 6.71 6.11 -4.46
N ASP A 82 7.40 4.96 -4.50
CA ASP A 82 8.31 4.61 -5.60
C ASP A 82 7.58 4.50 -6.95
N LEU A 83 6.40 3.89 -6.96
CA LEU A 83 5.54 3.79 -8.16
C LEU A 83 5.09 5.19 -8.61
N LYS A 84 4.70 6.05 -7.68
CA LYS A 84 4.29 7.43 -7.98
C LYS A 84 5.46 8.23 -8.57
N GLY A 85 6.62 8.17 -7.94
CA GLY A 85 7.83 8.85 -8.45
C GLY A 85 8.28 8.30 -9.80
N SER A 86 8.16 7.00 -10.04
CA SER A 86 8.46 6.38 -11.33
C SER A 86 7.46 6.80 -12.41
N ASN A 87 6.18 6.88 -12.07
CA ASN A 87 5.14 7.34 -13.00
C ASN A 87 5.32 8.82 -13.36
N ASP A 88 5.63 9.68 -12.39
CA ASP A 88 5.89 11.11 -12.62
C ASP A 88 7.12 11.30 -13.54
N LYS A 89 8.18 10.49 -13.36
CA LYS A 89 9.34 10.49 -14.27
C LYS A 89 8.96 10.04 -15.68
N LEU A 90 8.24 8.94 -15.80
CA LEU A 90 7.81 8.41 -17.10
C LEU A 90 6.93 9.40 -17.85
N HIS A 91 6.05 10.11 -17.14
CA HIS A 91 5.21 11.16 -17.69
C HIS A 91 6.05 12.35 -18.21
N ASN A 92 7.03 12.80 -17.44
CA ASN A 92 7.94 13.86 -17.87
C ASN A 92 8.81 13.45 -19.07
N GLU A 93 9.28 12.21 -19.10
CA GLU A 93 10.02 11.65 -20.23
C GLU A 93 9.13 11.60 -21.48
N LEU A 94 7.86 11.19 -21.35
CA LEU A 94 6.87 11.21 -22.43
C LEU A 94 6.67 12.62 -23.01
N LEU A 95 6.57 13.65 -22.16
CA LEU A 95 6.45 15.05 -22.61
C LEU A 95 7.70 15.52 -23.37
N ALA A 96 8.90 15.21 -22.86
CA ALA A 96 10.16 15.56 -23.51
C ALA A 96 10.29 14.85 -24.87
N LEU A 97 9.94 13.57 -24.91
CA LEU A 97 9.88 12.77 -26.10
C LEU A 97 8.84 13.37 -27.09
N GLU A 98 7.64 13.78 -26.64
CA GLU A 98 6.62 14.34 -27.52
C GLU A 98 7.10 15.62 -28.23
N SER A 99 7.86 16.46 -27.52
CA SER A 99 8.51 17.63 -28.12
C SER A 99 9.55 17.24 -29.20
N LEU A 100 10.29 16.15 -28.98
CA LEU A 100 11.25 15.62 -29.94
C LEU A 100 10.54 15.05 -31.18
N ARG A 101 9.37 14.41 -31.01
CA ARG A 101 8.52 13.96 -32.11
C ARG A 101 8.01 15.13 -32.96
N GLU A 102 7.53 16.19 -32.32
CA GLU A 102 7.12 17.44 -33.00
C GLU A 102 8.27 18.00 -33.85
N ASN A 103 9.46 18.12 -33.28
CA ASN A 103 10.65 18.59 -34.00
C ASN A 103 11.00 17.68 -35.19
N LEU A 104 10.99 16.35 -34.99
CA LEU A 104 11.25 15.40 -36.07
C LEU A 104 10.19 15.44 -37.18
N LYS A 105 8.92 15.70 -36.87
CA LYS A 105 7.87 15.91 -37.88
C LYS A 105 8.17 17.13 -38.75
N ILE A 106 8.70 18.20 -38.17
CA ILE A 106 9.11 19.41 -38.91
C ILE A 106 10.28 19.07 -39.85
N TYR A 107 11.34 18.44 -39.33
CA TYR A 107 12.51 18.04 -40.13
C TYR A 107 12.19 17.02 -41.24
N ALA A 108 11.24 16.11 -41.01
CA ALA A 108 10.81 15.12 -42.00
C ALA A 108 9.97 15.73 -43.14
N LYS A 109 9.17 16.76 -42.85
CA LYS A 109 8.47 17.52 -43.89
C LYS A 109 9.45 18.24 -44.82
N GLU A 110 10.61 18.63 -44.29
CA GLU A 110 11.68 19.28 -45.04
C GLU A 110 12.52 18.28 -45.87
N ASN A 111 12.78 17.06 -45.37
CA ASN A 111 13.67 16.06 -46.00
C ASN A 111 12.93 14.86 -46.62
N LYS A 112 11.95 15.16 -47.49
CA LYS A 112 11.05 14.20 -48.16
C LYS A 112 11.68 12.83 -48.47
N GLU A 113 11.19 11.81 -47.77
CA GLU A 113 11.04 10.38 -48.14
C GLU A 113 11.61 9.35 -47.14
N ASP A 114 12.77 9.57 -46.50
CA ASP A 114 13.35 8.53 -45.62
C ASP A 114 12.89 8.61 -44.15
N PHE A 115 12.48 9.79 -43.68
CA PHE A 115 12.09 9.99 -42.29
C PHE A 115 10.72 9.46 -41.91
N SER A 116 9.87 9.09 -42.88
CA SER A 116 8.50 8.63 -42.60
C SER A 116 8.46 7.32 -41.81
N LYS A 117 9.39 6.39 -42.09
CA LYS A 117 9.50 5.13 -41.34
C LYS A 117 9.98 5.35 -39.90
N VAL A 118 11.02 6.15 -39.72
CA VAL A 118 11.56 6.49 -38.39
C VAL A 118 10.50 7.21 -37.55
N LEU A 119 9.74 8.14 -38.15
CA LEU A 119 8.62 8.79 -37.48
C LEU A 119 7.53 7.82 -37.06
N LYS A 120 7.23 6.81 -37.88
CA LYS A 120 6.25 5.79 -37.56
C LYS A 120 6.71 4.94 -36.38
N ASP A 121 7.95 4.45 -36.38
CA ASP A 121 8.51 3.64 -35.30
C ASP A 121 8.58 4.40 -33.98
N ILE A 122 8.94 5.69 -34.05
CA ILE A 122 8.91 6.59 -32.91
C ILE A 122 7.48 6.73 -32.40
N ASN A 123 6.50 7.01 -33.27
CA ASN A 123 5.10 7.17 -32.87
C ASN A 123 4.50 5.89 -32.27
N ASP A 124 4.85 4.72 -32.81
CA ASP A 124 4.44 3.43 -32.25
C ASP A 124 5.06 3.21 -30.85
N SER A 125 6.32 3.64 -30.65
CA SER A 125 6.98 3.59 -29.34
C SER A 125 6.33 4.56 -28.34
N PHE A 126 5.91 5.75 -28.77
CA PHE A 126 5.10 6.66 -27.94
C PHE A 126 3.81 6.04 -27.49
N THR A 127 3.03 5.49 -28.42
CA THR A 127 1.75 4.87 -28.08
C THR A 127 1.96 3.73 -27.09
N ARG A 128 3.05 2.96 -27.21
CA ARG A 128 3.39 1.93 -26.21
C ARG A 128 3.74 2.52 -24.85
N LEU A 129 4.59 3.56 -24.80
CA LEU A 129 4.98 4.20 -23.54
C LEU A 129 3.78 4.88 -22.86
N GLU A 130 2.91 5.52 -23.63
CA GLU A 130 1.66 6.11 -23.15
C GLU A 130 0.75 5.03 -22.53
N ASN A 131 0.58 3.90 -23.22
CA ASN A 131 -0.19 2.77 -22.71
C ASN A 131 0.43 2.18 -21.43
N ILE A 132 1.76 2.07 -21.35
CA ILE A 132 2.45 1.59 -20.14
C ILE A 132 2.25 2.58 -18.98
N SER A 133 2.38 3.89 -19.24
CA SER A 133 2.13 4.93 -18.24
C SER A 133 0.70 4.85 -17.70
N LYS A 134 -0.27 4.69 -18.60
CA LYS A 134 -1.68 4.48 -18.25
C LYS A 134 -1.88 3.23 -17.38
N GLU A 135 -1.31 2.09 -17.76
CA GLU A 135 -1.42 0.87 -16.94
C GLU A 135 -0.76 1.05 -15.56
N ASN A 136 0.38 1.73 -15.48
CA ASN A 136 1.04 2.03 -14.20
C ASN A 136 0.18 2.93 -13.31
N GLU A 137 -0.49 3.94 -13.88
CA GLU A 137 -1.44 4.80 -13.16
C GLU A 137 -2.63 4.01 -12.60
N LYS A 138 -3.19 3.08 -13.39
CA LYS A 138 -4.26 2.19 -12.91
C LYS A 138 -3.80 1.36 -11.72
N VAL A 139 -2.62 0.76 -11.82
CA VAL A 139 -2.04 -0.06 -10.74
C VAL A 139 -1.81 0.78 -9.49
N LEU A 140 -1.26 1.99 -9.64
CA LEU A 140 -1.03 2.91 -8.53
C LEU A 140 -2.34 3.23 -7.80
N ILE A 141 -3.37 3.69 -8.53
CA ILE A 141 -4.64 4.09 -7.94
C ILE A 141 -5.33 2.89 -7.27
N ALA A 142 -5.36 1.73 -7.93
CA ALA A 142 -5.94 0.52 -7.36
C ALA A 142 -5.24 0.11 -6.05
N ARG A 143 -3.91 0.25 -5.99
CA ARG A 143 -3.12 -0.05 -4.79
C ARG A 143 -3.41 0.93 -3.65
N VAL A 144 -3.47 2.24 -3.94
CA VAL A 144 -3.83 3.26 -2.94
C VAL A 144 -5.23 3.01 -2.37
N ALA A 145 -6.19 2.63 -3.21
CA ALA A 145 -7.53 2.30 -2.75
C ALA A 145 -7.54 1.05 -1.86
N GLN A 146 -6.82 0.01 -2.25
CA GLN A 146 -6.68 -1.21 -1.44
C GLN A 146 -6.06 -0.90 -0.07
N ASP A 147 -5.02 -0.07 -0.02
CA ASP A 147 -4.37 0.30 1.24
C ASP A 147 -5.32 1.01 2.20
N LEU A 148 -6.20 1.85 1.67
CA LEU A 148 -7.16 2.62 2.45
C LEU A 148 -8.38 1.80 2.87
N GLU A 149 -8.83 0.86 2.04
CA GLU A 149 -9.94 -0.04 2.36
C GLU A 149 -9.62 -0.94 3.57
N PHE A 150 -8.38 -1.41 3.73
CA PHE A 150 -8.05 -2.33 4.82
C PHE A 150 -7.59 -1.68 6.13
N LEU A 151 -7.67 -0.34 6.26
CA LEU A 151 -7.22 0.35 7.47
C LEU A 151 -8.05 0.00 8.71
N ASP A 152 -9.35 -0.20 8.57
CA ASP A 152 -10.26 -0.51 9.67
C ASP A 152 -10.70 -1.99 9.73
N ALA A 153 -10.06 -2.83 8.91
CA ALA A 153 -10.37 -4.25 8.71
C ALA A 153 -11.81 -4.54 8.27
N LYS A 154 -12.54 -3.55 7.74
CA LYS A 154 -13.86 -3.72 7.12
C LYS A 154 -13.74 -3.53 5.61
N ALA A 155 -14.70 -4.12 4.89
CA ALA A 155 -14.76 -3.96 3.44
C ALA A 155 -15.47 -2.63 3.11
N GLY A 156 -14.95 -1.93 2.09
CA GLY A 156 -15.43 -0.63 1.64
C GLY A 156 -14.80 0.56 2.38
N MET A 157 -14.62 1.67 1.65
CA MET A 157 -14.08 2.92 2.19
C MET A 157 -15.20 3.84 2.69
N LYS A 158 -15.01 4.38 3.90
CA LYS A 158 -15.82 5.47 4.45
C LYS A 158 -15.39 6.81 3.89
N ARG A 159 -16.18 7.85 4.16
CA ARG A 159 -15.91 9.23 3.71
C ARG A 159 -14.48 9.70 4.01
N GLU A 160 -14.00 9.48 5.22
CA GLU A 160 -12.66 9.88 5.66
C GLU A 160 -11.54 9.14 4.90
N GLU A 161 -11.76 7.86 4.58
CA GLU A 161 -10.81 7.04 3.81
C GLU A 161 -10.82 7.46 2.34
N TYR A 162 -11.99 7.79 1.80
CA TYR A 162 -12.14 8.31 0.45
C TYR A 162 -11.48 9.68 0.26
N GLU A 163 -11.63 10.60 1.23
CA GLU A 163 -10.93 11.89 1.18
C GLU A 163 -9.41 11.70 1.20
N ARG A 164 -8.89 10.73 1.97
CA ARG A 164 -7.47 10.35 1.94
C ARG A 164 -7.07 9.75 0.60
N PHE A 165 -7.94 8.95 -0.01
CA PHE A 165 -7.73 8.38 -1.34
C PHE A 165 -7.53 9.48 -2.38
N VAL A 166 -8.50 10.41 -2.48
CA VAL A 166 -8.44 11.55 -3.42
C VAL A 166 -7.18 12.39 -3.22
N ASN A 167 -6.78 12.62 -1.96
CA ASN A 167 -5.56 13.38 -1.67
C ASN A 167 -4.27 12.69 -2.12
N ARG A 168 -4.24 11.34 -2.16
CA ARG A 168 -3.07 10.54 -2.57
C ARG A 168 -2.93 10.39 -4.08
N ILE A 169 -4.00 10.64 -4.85
CA ILE A 169 -3.99 10.58 -6.32
C ILE A 169 -2.93 11.56 -6.89
N PRO A 170 -2.16 11.14 -7.92
CA PRO A 170 -1.24 12.02 -8.65
C PRO A 170 -1.91 13.30 -9.19
N ASN A 171 -1.20 14.43 -9.15
CA ASN A 171 -1.78 15.73 -9.51
C ASN A 171 -2.20 15.81 -10.99
N ASN A 172 -1.51 15.10 -11.89
CA ASN A 172 -1.86 15.01 -13.31
C ASN A 172 -3.22 14.32 -13.54
N LEU A 173 -3.66 13.49 -12.61
CA LEU A 173 -4.95 12.79 -12.68
C LEU A 173 -6.06 13.49 -11.89
N LYS A 174 -5.73 14.34 -10.91
CA LYS A 174 -6.71 15.08 -10.10
C LYS A 174 -7.67 15.90 -10.93
N GLN A 175 -7.17 16.60 -11.95
CA GLN A 175 -8.03 17.39 -12.84
C GLN A 175 -9.08 16.51 -13.54
N ARG A 176 -8.67 15.36 -14.09
CA ARG A 176 -9.57 14.39 -14.73
C ARG A 176 -10.55 13.78 -13.72
N PHE A 177 -10.09 13.59 -12.48
CA PHE A 177 -10.88 13.11 -11.35
C PHE A 177 -12.01 14.09 -10.97
N GLU A 178 -11.71 15.39 -10.95
CA GLU A 178 -12.66 16.48 -10.72
C GLU A 178 -13.65 16.64 -11.88
N GLU A 179 -13.16 16.58 -13.13
CA GLU A 179 -14.00 16.65 -14.33
C GLU A 179 -15.04 15.53 -14.41
N LEU A 180 -14.67 14.33 -13.96
CA LEU A 180 -15.57 13.16 -13.89
C LEU A 180 -16.49 13.17 -12.66
N GLY A 181 -16.31 14.15 -11.75
CA GLY A 181 -17.14 14.30 -10.56
C GLY A 181 -16.88 13.26 -9.48
N TYR A 182 -15.71 12.61 -9.50
CA TYR A 182 -15.31 11.66 -8.48
C TYR A 182 -14.68 12.35 -7.25
N ASP A 183 -14.48 13.65 -7.30
CA ASP A 183 -13.94 14.49 -6.21
C ASP A 183 -14.73 14.41 -4.90
N SER A 184 -16.02 14.09 -4.97
CA SER A 184 -16.92 14.05 -3.81
C SER A 184 -17.39 12.63 -3.49
N PHE A 185 -17.22 12.23 -2.22
CA PHE A 185 -17.73 10.96 -1.69
C PHE A 185 -19.21 10.74 -2.00
N ASP A 186 -20.04 11.78 -1.88
CA ASP A 186 -21.50 11.67 -2.00
C ASP A 186 -21.97 11.34 -3.41
N LYS A 187 -21.12 11.57 -4.43
CA LYS A 187 -21.40 11.23 -5.82
C LYS A 187 -21.00 9.79 -6.18
N VAL A 188 -20.15 9.18 -5.35
CA VAL A 188 -19.49 7.90 -5.64
C VAL A 188 -19.96 6.80 -4.70
N ALA A 189 -20.32 7.17 -3.46
CA ALA A 189 -20.82 6.23 -2.47
C ALA A 189 -22.13 5.60 -2.94
N GLY A 190 -22.19 4.27 -2.88
CA GLY A 190 -23.40 3.53 -3.14
C GLY A 190 -24.47 3.75 -2.07
N GLU A 191 -25.59 3.04 -2.20
CA GLU A 191 -26.73 3.11 -1.26
C GLU A 191 -26.37 2.77 0.19
N ASN A 192 -25.21 2.14 0.41
CA ASN A 192 -24.66 1.75 1.71
C ASN A 192 -23.78 2.82 2.37
N ASN A 193 -23.66 4.04 1.80
CA ASN A 193 -22.75 5.09 2.26
C ASN A 193 -21.29 4.61 2.40
N MET A 194 -20.85 3.72 1.52
CA MET A 194 -19.48 3.24 1.44
C MET A 194 -19.08 3.18 -0.03
N VAL A 195 -17.78 3.38 -0.30
CA VAL A 195 -17.23 3.17 -1.64
C VAL A 195 -16.59 1.78 -1.68
N ASP A 196 -17.18 0.86 -2.42
CA ASP A 196 -16.69 -0.51 -2.52
C ASP A 196 -15.57 -0.67 -3.58
N TYR A 197 -14.89 -1.82 -3.55
CA TYR A 197 -13.83 -2.12 -4.51
C TYR A 197 -14.32 -2.09 -5.98
N LYS A 198 -15.60 -2.39 -6.25
CA LYS A 198 -16.15 -2.40 -7.61
C LYS A 198 -16.33 -0.98 -8.12
N GLU A 199 -16.81 -0.08 -7.28
CA GLU A 199 -16.96 1.35 -7.56
C GLU A 199 -15.58 1.97 -7.83
N ILE A 200 -14.57 1.69 -6.99
CA ILE A 200 -13.20 2.11 -7.25
C ILE A 200 -12.66 1.54 -8.56
N LYS A 201 -12.88 0.26 -8.84
CA LYS A 201 -12.40 -0.35 -10.08
C LYS A 201 -13.02 0.32 -11.31
N SER A 202 -14.30 0.69 -11.23
CA SER A 202 -15.00 1.44 -12.27
C SER A 202 -14.40 2.84 -12.45
N ILE A 203 -14.12 3.55 -11.34
CA ILE A 203 -13.46 4.86 -11.36
C ILE A 203 -12.09 4.76 -12.04
N VAL A 204 -11.25 3.79 -11.62
CA VAL A 204 -9.92 3.55 -12.18
C VAL A 204 -9.98 3.27 -13.68
N GLN A 205 -10.95 2.46 -14.13
CA GLN A 205 -11.14 2.20 -15.56
C GLN A 205 -11.56 3.45 -16.33
N SER A 206 -12.45 4.27 -15.77
CA SER A 206 -12.92 5.50 -16.43
C SER A 206 -11.88 6.62 -16.48
N LEU A 207 -10.98 6.71 -15.49
CA LEU A 207 -9.94 7.73 -15.44
C LEU A 207 -8.83 7.54 -16.46
N VAL A 208 -8.60 6.30 -16.87
CA VAL A 208 -7.47 5.91 -17.69
C VAL A 208 -7.91 5.38 -19.06
N ALA A 209 -9.21 5.50 -19.36
CA ALA A 209 -9.73 5.41 -20.73
C ALA A 209 -9.27 6.61 -21.57
#